data_AF-A0A662RPK7-F1
#
_entry.id   AF-A0A662RPK7-F1
#
_cell.length_a   1.000
_cell.length_b   1.000
_cell.length_c   1.000
_cell.angle_alpha   90.00
_cell.angle_beta   90.00
_cell.angle_gamma   90.00
#
_symmetry.space_group_name_H-M   'P 1'
#
loop_
_entity.id
_entity.type
_entity.pdbx_description
1 polymer ?
#
loop_
_entity_poly.entity_id
_entity_poly.type
_entity_poly.pdbx_seq_one_letter_code
_entity_poly.pdbx_strand_id
1 'polypeptide(L)'
;MSVINGMKWIGVVMFLVGVIIEGVYGIYPVFNPENTEAILLGIRIGIVMMAIGGVILITTLSFERYREWKKMKEEIGEEELRP
;
A
#
# COMPACT_ATOMS: atom_id res chain seq x y z
N MET A 1 -5.00 -17.82 3.93
CA MET A 1 -3.77 -17.07 4.28
C MET A 1 -3.03 -16.60 3.03
N SER A 2 -2.96 -17.38 1.94
CA SER A 2 -2.23 -16.97 0.73
C SER A 2 -2.81 -15.74 0.00
N VAL A 3 -4.15 -15.59 -0.05
CA VAL A 3 -4.80 -14.49 -0.79
C VAL A 3 -4.53 -13.12 -0.15
N ILE A 4 -4.62 -13.00 1.18
CA ILE A 4 -4.35 -11.76 1.92
C ILE A 4 -2.88 -11.35 1.76
N ASN A 5 -1.97 -12.34 1.83
CA ASN A 5 -0.55 -12.09 1.62
C ASN A 5 -0.26 -11.66 0.17
N GLY A 6 -0.96 -12.23 -0.82
CA GLY A 6 -0.89 -11.81 -2.23
C GLY A 6 -1.37 -10.38 -2.44
N MET A 7 -2.51 -9.99 -1.86
CA MET A 7 -3.03 -8.62 -1.93
C MET A 7 -2.08 -7.60 -1.29
N LYS A 8 -1.46 -7.96 -0.17
CA LYS A 8 -0.43 -7.14 0.49
C LYS A 8 0.74 -6.88 -0.45
N TRP A 9 1.27 -7.92 -1.08
CA TRP A 9 2.37 -7.77 -2.05
C TRP A 9 1.97 -6.97 -3.29
N ILE A 10 0.75 -7.12 -3.79
CA ILE A 10 0.22 -6.27 -4.88
C ILE A 10 0.21 -4.81 -4.45
N GLY A 11 -0.29 -4.50 -3.25
CA GLY A 11 -0.28 -3.15 -2.69
C GLY A 11 1.13 -2.58 -2.54
N VAL A 12 2.09 -3.38 -2.05
CA VAL A 12 3.50 -2.99 -1.95
C VAL A 12 4.09 -2.67 -3.32
N VAL A 13 3.94 -3.58 -4.29
CA VAL A 13 4.50 -3.40 -5.63
C VAL A 13 3.90 -2.16 -6.30
N MET A 14 2.58 -1.98 -6.25
CA MET A 14 1.92 -0.80 -6.82
C MET A 14 2.41 0.50 -6.17
N PHE A 15 2.54 0.51 -4.84
CA PHE A 15 3.03 1.68 -4.12
C PHE A 15 4.47 2.01 -4.52
N LEU A 16 5.35 1.01 -4.53
CA LEU A 16 6.76 1.17 -4.90
C LEU A 16 6.93 1.61 -6.36
N VAL A 17 6.13 1.10 -7.29
CA VAL A 17 6.15 1.58 -8.68
C VAL A 17 5.77 3.05 -8.75
N GLY A 18 4.75 3.48 -8.00
CA GLY A 18 4.40 4.90 -7.88
C GLY A 18 5.56 5.75 -7.34
N VAL A 19 6.27 5.28 -6.30
CA VAL A 19 7.46 5.95 -5.76
C VAL A 19 8.58 6.07 -6.81
N ILE A 20 8.81 5.02 -7.60
CA ILE A 20 9.81 5.05 -8.68
C ILE A 20 9.42 6.07 -9.75
N ILE A 21 8.14 6.13 -10.13
CA ILE A 21 7.63 7.11 -11.10
C ILE A 21 7.87 8.54 -10.58
N GLU A 22 7.54 8.82 -9.31
CA GLU A 22 7.83 10.11 -8.69
C GLU A 22 9.32 10.43 -8.66
N GLY A 23 10.15 9.45 -8.33
CA GLY A 23 11.60 9.62 -8.35
C GLY A 23 12.12 10.00 -9.73
N VAL A 24 11.68 9.29 -10.78
CA VAL A 24 12.10 9.57 -12.16
C VAL A 24 11.58 10.94 -12.62
N TYR A 25 10.29 11.21 -12.47
CA TYR A 25 9.66 12.44 -12.94
C TYR A 25 9.94 13.67 -12.07
N GLY A 26 10.38 13.48 -10.82
CA GLY A 26 10.88 14.56 -9.98
C GLY A 26 12.26 15.06 -10.40
N ILE A 27 13.11 14.18 -10.95
CA ILE A 27 14.46 14.55 -11.43
C ILE A 27 14.45 14.92 -12.92
N TYR A 28 13.49 14.41 -13.70
CA TYR A 28 13.34 14.69 -15.12
C TYR A 28 13.41 16.19 -15.52
N PRO A 29 12.83 17.16 -14.78
CA PRO A 29 12.90 18.59 -15.10
C PRO A 29 14.32 19.16 -15.07
N VAL A 30 15.25 18.53 -14.34
CA VAL A 30 16.66 18.91 -14.30
C VAL A 30 17.32 18.74 -15.67
N PHE A 31 16.85 17.75 -16.44
CA PHE A 31 17.42 17.40 -17.74
C PHE A 31 16.58 17.87 -18.93
N ASN A 32 15.26 18.02 -18.76
CA ASN A 32 14.32 18.39 -19.84
C ASN A 32 13.22 19.33 -19.32
N PRO A 33 13.56 20.58 -18.96
CA PRO A 33 12.63 21.50 -18.32
C PRO A 33 11.43 21.90 -19.20
N GLU A 34 11.60 21.93 -20.53
CA GLU A 34 10.57 22.29 -21.51
C GLU A 34 9.43 21.26 -21.63
N ASN A 35 9.64 20.02 -21.19
CA ASN A 35 8.65 18.93 -21.28
C ASN A 35 7.65 18.92 -20.10
N THR A 36 7.12 20.10 -19.76
CA THR A 36 6.29 20.30 -18.57
C THR A 36 5.02 19.43 -18.55
N GLU A 37 4.38 19.20 -19.70
CA GLU A 37 3.18 18.35 -19.77
C GLU A 37 3.48 16.89 -19.42
N ALA A 38 4.57 16.34 -19.94
CA ALA A 38 5.00 14.97 -19.65
C ALA A 38 5.38 14.82 -18.17
N ILE A 39 6.04 15.84 -17.59
CA ILE A 39 6.39 15.89 -16.17
C ILE A 39 5.13 15.83 -15.30
N LEU A 40 4.16 16.71 -15.57
CA LEU A 40 2.91 16.78 -14.82
C LEU A 40 2.10 15.49 -14.93
N LEU A 41 2.06 14.88 -16.11
CA LEU A 41 1.38 13.61 -16.32
C LEU A 41 2.05 12.48 -15.54
N GLY A 42 3.38 12.40 -15.56
CA GLY A 42 4.15 11.41 -14.80
C GLY A 42 3.89 11.51 -13.30
N ILE A 43 3.97 12.71 -12.73
CA ILE A 43 3.67 12.98 -11.31
C ILE A 43 2.22 12.60 -10.98
N ARG A 44 1.25 12.95 -11.83
CA ARG A 44 -0.15 12.55 -11.58
C ARG A 44 -0.33 11.04 -11.53
N ILE A 45 0.31 10.31 -12.45
CA ILE A 45 0.25 8.84 -12.48
C ILE A 45 0.93 8.26 -11.23
N GLY A 46 2.10 8.79 -10.84
CA GLY A 46 2.82 8.38 -9.64
C GLY A 46 1.96 8.51 -8.38
N ILE A 47 1.40 9.70 -8.14
CA ILE A 47 0.46 9.96 -7.03
C ILE A 47 -0.72 8.98 -7.03
N VAL A 48 -1.37 8.76 -8.19
CA VAL A 48 -2.53 7.87 -8.27
C VAL A 48 -2.14 6.42 -7.96
N MET A 49 -1.02 5.92 -8.49
CA MET A 49 -0.54 4.57 -8.18
C MET A 49 -0.19 4.41 -6.70
N MET A 50 0.48 5.40 -6.10
CA MET A 50 0.78 5.39 -4.67
C MET A 50 -0.50 5.42 -3.83
N ALA A 51 -1.49 6.24 -4.19
CA ALA A 51 -2.76 6.32 -3.47
C ALA A 51 -3.48 4.96 -3.50
N ILE A 52 -3.58 4.32 -4.67
CA ILE A 52 -4.22 3.00 -4.79
C ILE A 52 -3.44 1.94 -4.00
N GLY A 53 -2.12 1.87 -4.17
CA GLY A 53 -1.28 0.94 -3.41
C GLY A 53 -1.40 1.14 -1.90
N GLY A 54 -1.40 2.40 -1.45
CA GLY A 54 -1.58 2.77 -0.05
C GLY A 54 -2.94 2.34 0.51
N VAL A 55 -4.03 2.56 -0.23
CA VAL A 55 -5.37 2.11 0.18
C VAL A 55 -5.44 0.59 0.30
N ILE A 56 -4.86 -0.15 -0.64
CA ILE A 56 -4.79 -1.63 -0.58
C ILE A 56 -4.04 -2.07 0.68
N LEU A 57 -2.90 -1.45 0.99
CA LEU A 57 -2.11 -1.79 2.16
C LEU A 57 -2.85 -1.47 3.47
N ILE A 58 -3.42 -0.26 3.60
CA ILE A 58 -4.14 0.16 4.80
C ILE A 58 -5.32 -0.78 5.06
N THR A 59 -6.12 -1.07 4.03
CA THR A 59 -7.28 -1.96 4.17
C THR A 59 -6.83 -3.37 4.54
N THR A 60 -5.85 -3.94 3.84
CA THR A 60 -5.34 -5.29 4.12
C THR A 60 -4.79 -5.42 5.54
N LEU A 61 -3.96 -4.46 5.98
CA LEU A 61 -3.41 -4.44 7.35
C LEU A 61 -4.50 -4.24 8.41
N SER A 62 -5.52 -3.42 8.11
CA SER A 62 -6.65 -3.22 9.03
C SER A 62 -7.45 -4.50 9.21
N PHE A 63 -7.67 -5.28 8.14
CA PHE A 63 -8.32 -6.59 8.22
C PHE A 63 -7.47 -7.62 8.97
N GLU A 64 -6.15 -7.68 8.71
CA GLU A 64 -5.22 -8.55 9.46
C GLU A 64 -5.30 -8.23 10.96
N ARG A 65 -5.17 -6.96 11.33
CA ARG A 65 -5.21 -6.51 12.72
C ARG A 65 -6.56 -6.77 13.39
N TYR A 66 -7.67 -6.55 12.69
CA TYR A 66 -9.00 -6.86 13.22
C TYR A 66 -9.17 -8.35 13.51
N ARG A 67 -8.70 -9.20 12.60
CA ARG A 67 -8.77 -10.66 12.77
C ARG A 67 -7.89 -11.14 13.91
N GLU A 68 -6.67 -10.63 14.03
CA GLU A 68 -5.77 -10.93 15.15
C GLU A 68 -6.39 -10.51 16.48
N TRP A 69 -6.96 -9.31 16.56
CA TRP A 69 -7.65 -8.84 17.76
C TRP A 69 -8.86 -9.72 18.14
N LYS A 70 -9.64 -10.19 17.16
CA LYS A 70 -10.77 -11.10 17.41
C LYS A 70 -10.28 -12.44 17.96
N LYS A 71 -9.21 -13.01 17.38
CA LYS A 71 -8.60 -14.26 17.85
C LYS A 71 -8.10 -14.14 19.29
N MET A 72 -7.40 -13.05 19.62
CA MET A 72 -6.92 -12.82 20.99
C MET A 72 -8.06 -12.79 22.00
N LYS A 73 -9.21 -12.20 21.65
CA LYS A 73 -10.40 -12.20 22.52
C LYS A 73 -11.03 -13.58 22.69
N GLU A 74 -11.00 -14.41 21.65
CA GLU A 74 -11.51 -15.78 21.69
C GLU A 74 -10.59 -16.69 22.54
N GLU A 75 -9.27 -16.55 22.40
CA GLU A 75 -8.27 -17.33 23.18
C GLU A 75 -8.32 -17.02 24.70
N ILE A 76 -8.53 -15.76 25.10
CA ILE A 76 -8.69 -15.38 26.52
C ILE A 76 -9.98 -15.96 27.11
N GLY A 77 -11.07 -16.01 26.33
CA GLY A 77 -12.33 -16.58 26.77
C GLY A 77 -12.25 -18.09 27.02
N GLU A 78 -11.51 -18.83 26.19
CA GLU A 78 -11.37 -20.29 26.35
C GLU A 78 -10.44 -20.69 27.51
N GLU A 79 -9.40 -19.91 27.81
CA GLU A 79 -8.49 -20.20 28.94
C GLU A 79 -9.12 -19.88 30.31
N GLU A 80 -9.99 -18.86 30.41
CA GLU A 80 -10.75 -18.57 31.65
C GLU A 80 -11.98 -19.48 31.85
N LEU A 81 -12.45 -20.17 30.80
CA LEU A 81 -13.61 -21.09 30.86
C LEU A 81 -13.26 -22.54 31.21
N ARG A 82 -11.97 -22.89 31.34
CA ARG A 82 -11.58 -24.19 31.90
C ARG A 82 -11.49 -24.07 33.43
N PRO A 83 -12.31 -24.82 34.18
CA PRO A 83 -12.29 -24.79 35.64
C PRO A 83 -10.97 -25.32 36.22
#